data_AF-A0A110AZY2-F1
#
_entry.id   AF-A0A110AZY2-F1
#
_cell.length_a   1.000
_cell.length_b   1.000
_cell.length_c   1.000
_cell.angle_alpha   90.00
_cell.angle_beta   90.00
_cell.angle_gamma   90.00
#
_symmetry.space_group_name_H-M   'P 1'
#
loop_
_entity.id
_entity.type
_entity.pdbx_description
1 polymer ?
#
loop_
_entity_poly.entity_id
_entity_poly.type
_entity_poly.pdbx_seq_one_letter_code
_entity_poly.pdbx_strand_id
1 'polypeptide(L)'
;MQKTSILEIWKETWNSPVKRLQLTAIMVLIPVFSIFLPHFFAFIEKRNGVVLHDRVLANIAPHNVSVLIFIIIWSMILLILYRAIHKPSIFITYCLTLAMVTVARVLCISMVPLSPPVGLIPLSDPLSGAFYGEASVTKDLFFSGHTATLMLIFLCLEKPVDKIIGLLATITVAYLLLVQHIHYTIDVVTAPVVVYILYRFTFYFLYKYKQSKKEPVRAYDIVE
;
A
#
# COMPACT_ATOMS: atom_id res chain seq x y z
N MET A 1 4.55 24.38 26.07
CA MET A 1 5.29 23.67 25.00
C MET A 1 4.97 24.34 23.67
N GLN A 2 5.96 24.98 23.06
CA GLN A 2 5.78 25.67 21.77
C GLN A 2 5.45 24.61 20.71
N LYS A 3 4.29 24.72 20.05
CA LYS A 3 3.94 23.83 18.93
C LYS A 3 4.95 24.09 17.82
N THR A 4 5.87 23.15 17.60
CA THR A 4 6.77 23.17 16.46
C THR A 4 5.94 23.25 15.18
N SER A 5 6.27 24.20 14.30
CA SER A 5 5.56 24.37 13.04
C SER A 5 5.78 23.17 12.11
N ILE A 6 4.84 22.91 11.21
CA ILE A 6 5.00 21.84 10.20
C ILE A 6 6.29 22.05 9.41
N LEU A 7 6.59 23.29 9.02
CA LEU A 7 7.80 23.63 8.27
C LEU A 7 9.08 23.22 9.03
N GLU A 8 9.15 23.47 10.33
CA GLU A 8 10.30 23.09 11.16
C GLU A 8 10.46 21.58 11.25
N ILE A 9 9.37 20.83 11.41
CA ILE A 9 9.37 19.35 11.45
C ILE A 9 9.98 18.77 10.17
N TRP A 10 9.60 19.31 9.01
CA TRP A 10 10.12 18.87 7.71
C TRP A 10 11.55 19.33 7.46
N LYS A 11 11.93 20.54 7.88
CA LYS A 11 13.32 21.02 7.85
C LYS A 11 14.24 20.13 8.68
N GLU A 12 13.85 19.81 9.90
CA GLU A 12 14.62 18.91 10.77
C GLU A 12 14.75 17.51 10.16
N THR A 13 13.67 17.01 9.58
CA THR A 13 13.65 15.72 8.87
C THR A 13 14.64 15.74 7.69
N TRP A 14 14.66 16.79 6.88
CA TRP A 14 15.60 16.92 5.76
C TRP A 14 17.05 17.09 6.19
N ASN A 15 17.30 17.74 7.34
CA ASN A 15 18.63 17.92 7.88
C ASN A 15 19.25 16.61 8.39
N SER A 16 18.44 15.57 8.64
CA SER A 16 18.97 14.24 8.96
C SER A 16 19.44 13.53 7.68
N PRO A 17 20.73 13.15 7.55
CA PRO A 17 21.27 12.58 6.31
C PRO A 17 20.57 11.27 5.89
N VAL A 18 20.19 10.44 6.87
CA VAL A 18 19.48 9.18 6.65
C VAL A 18 18.07 9.44 6.11
N LYS A 19 17.32 10.35 6.74
CA LYS A 19 15.96 10.68 6.29
C LYS A 19 15.99 11.40 4.95
N ARG A 20 16.99 12.25 4.70
CA ARG A 20 17.22 12.87 3.40
C ARG A 20 17.41 11.84 2.30
N LEU A 21 18.27 10.84 2.51
CA LEU A 21 18.45 9.75 1.56
C LEU A 21 17.13 8.99 1.31
N GLN A 22 16.36 8.71 2.35
CA GLN A 22 15.06 8.04 2.23
C GLN A 22 14.07 8.89 1.41
N LEU A 23 13.99 10.20 1.67
CA LEU A 23 13.15 11.12 0.91
C LEU A 23 13.60 11.25 -0.54
N THR A 24 14.91 11.31 -0.80
CA THR A 24 15.47 11.28 -2.15
C THR A 24 15.12 9.99 -2.88
N ALA A 25 15.22 8.84 -2.21
CA ALA A 25 14.80 7.55 -2.77
C ALA A 25 13.31 7.56 -3.13
N ILE A 26 12.44 8.07 -2.26
CA ILE A 26 11.00 8.22 -2.53
C ILE A 26 10.75 9.12 -3.75
N MET A 27 11.43 10.28 -3.83
CA MET A 27 11.30 11.21 -4.96
C MET A 27 11.71 10.60 -6.29
N VAL A 28 12.62 9.61 -6.31
CA VAL A 28 13.01 8.88 -7.52
C VAL A 28 12.05 7.72 -7.81
N LEU A 29 11.68 6.94 -6.79
CA LEU A 29 10.84 5.75 -6.94
C LEU A 29 9.43 6.09 -7.42
N ILE A 30 8.83 7.19 -6.96
CA ILE A 30 7.47 7.58 -7.35
C ILE A 30 7.37 7.78 -8.88
N PRO A 31 8.16 8.66 -9.52
CA PRO A 31 8.14 8.81 -10.98
C PRO A 31 8.44 7.51 -11.73
N VAL A 32 9.41 6.72 -11.25
CA VAL A 32 9.78 5.44 -11.88
C VAL A 32 8.57 4.51 -11.94
N PHE A 33 7.86 4.31 -10.83
CA PHE A 33 6.65 3.47 -10.83
C PHE A 33 5.51 4.09 -11.62
N SER A 34 5.30 5.40 -11.54
CA SER A 34 4.24 6.09 -12.31
C SER A 34 4.41 5.94 -13.82
N ILE A 35 5.65 5.91 -14.32
CA ILE A 35 5.95 5.68 -15.73
C ILE A 35 5.87 4.18 -16.06
N PHE A 36 6.40 3.31 -15.20
CA PHE A 36 6.47 1.87 -15.46
C PHE A 36 5.10 1.16 -15.41
N LEU A 37 4.28 1.45 -14.42
CA LEU A 37 3.05 0.68 -14.14
C LEU A 37 2.02 0.70 -15.28
N PRO A 38 1.74 1.82 -15.97
CA PRO A 38 0.83 1.80 -17.12
C PRO A 38 1.29 0.86 -18.24
N HIS A 39 2.59 0.82 -18.52
CA HIS A 39 3.17 -0.08 -19.52
C HIS A 39 3.06 -1.55 -19.07
N PHE A 40 3.33 -1.81 -17.78
CA PHE A 40 3.16 -3.13 -17.19
C PHE A 40 1.70 -3.60 -17.25
N PHE A 41 0.74 -2.74 -16.91
CA PHE A 41 -0.68 -3.07 -16.99
C PHE A 41 -1.13 -3.33 -18.44
N ALA A 42 -0.73 -2.50 -19.40
CA ALA A 42 -1.00 -2.73 -20.81
C ALA A 42 -0.40 -4.05 -21.34
N PHE A 43 0.75 -4.47 -20.80
CA PHE A 43 1.38 -5.76 -21.11
C PHE A 43 0.57 -6.93 -20.54
N ILE A 44 0.20 -6.88 -19.25
CA ILE A 44 -0.53 -8.00 -18.63
C ILE A 44 -1.95 -8.15 -19.17
N GLU A 45 -2.60 -7.08 -19.63
CA GLU A 45 -3.93 -7.16 -20.25
C GLU A 45 -3.94 -8.06 -21.50
N LYS A 46 -2.82 -8.14 -22.23
CA LYS A 46 -2.71 -8.93 -23.47
C LYS A 46 -2.42 -10.41 -23.25
N ARG A 47 -2.05 -10.83 -22.03
CA ARG A 47 -1.66 -12.22 -21.76
C ARG A 47 -2.87 -13.13 -21.59
N ASN A 48 -2.70 -14.40 -21.90
CA ASN A 48 -3.66 -15.43 -21.54
C ASN A 48 -3.44 -15.83 -20.07
N GLY A 49 -4.50 -15.82 -19.28
CA GLY A 49 -4.46 -16.22 -17.87
C GLY A 49 -5.44 -17.35 -17.58
N VAL A 50 -5.27 -17.98 -16.42
CA VAL A 50 -6.15 -19.04 -15.93
C VAL A 50 -7.28 -18.44 -15.10
N VAL A 51 -8.50 -18.93 -15.29
CA VAL A 51 -9.63 -18.59 -14.41
C VAL A 51 -9.61 -19.54 -13.21
N LEU A 52 -9.64 -19.00 -11.99
CA LEU A 52 -9.64 -19.82 -10.78
C LEU A 52 -11.07 -20.25 -10.42
N HIS A 53 -11.20 -21.49 -9.97
CA HIS A 53 -12.46 -22.01 -9.42
C HIS A 53 -12.60 -21.59 -7.96
N ASP A 54 -13.02 -20.36 -7.73
CA ASP A 54 -13.19 -19.79 -6.39
C ASP A 54 -14.59 -20.05 -5.83
N ARG A 55 -14.70 -21.04 -4.93
CA ARG A 55 -15.97 -21.42 -4.29
C ARG A 55 -16.53 -20.34 -3.37
N VAL A 56 -15.68 -19.52 -2.76
CA VAL A 56 -16.17 -18.46 -1.87
C VAL A 56 -16.80 -17.37 -2.72
N LEU A 57 -16.10 -16.93 -3.76
CA LEU A 57 -16.59 -15.91 -4.69
C LEU A 57 -17.84 -16.38 -5.43
N ALA A 58 -17.88 -17.65 -5.87
CA ALA A 58 -19.05 -18.21 -6.59
C ALA A 58 -20.35 -18.21 -5.78
N ASN A 59 -20.30 -18.09 -4.44
CA ASN A 59 -21.47 -17.99 -3.58
C ASN A 59 -21.89 -16.54 -3.28
N ILE A 60 -21.19 -15.55 -3.85
CA ILE A 60 -21.48 -14.12 -3.68
C ILE A 60 -22.10 -13.63 -4.99
N ALA A 61 -23.20 -12.88 -4.91
CA ALA A 61 -23.79 -12.28 -6.10
C ALA A 61 -23.00 -11.01 -6.51
N PRO A 62 -22.69 -10.82 -7.81
CA PRO A 62 -21.98 -9.64 -8.28
C PRO A 62 -22.87 -8.38 -8.22
N HIS A 63 -22.39 -7.33 -7.56
CA HIS A 63 -23.08 -6.04 -7.48
C HIS A 63 -22.12 -4.87 -7.64
N ASN A 64 -22.52 -3.85 -8.40
CA ASN A 64 -21.72 -2.64 -8.57
C ASN A 64 -21.68 -1.81 -7.28
N VAL A 65 -20.56 -1.88 -6.57
CA VAL A 65 -20.29 -1.14 -5.33
C VAL A 65 -19.07 -0.21 -5.43
N SER A 66 -18.68 0.18 -6.67
CA SER A 66 -17.47 0.98 -6.93
C SER A 66 -17.43 2.26 -6.12
N VAL A 67 -18.53 3.02 -6.11
CA VAL A 67 -18.61 4.32 -5.42
C VAL A 67 -18.32 4.15 -3.92
N LEU A 68 -18.90 3.14 -3.28
CA LEU A 68 -18.68 2.87 -1.86
C LEU A 68 -17.24 2.47 -1.57
N ILE A 69 -16.64 1.62 -2.41
CA ILE A 69 -15.23 1.22 -2.31
C ILE A 69 -14.34 2.46 -2.36
N PHE A 70 -14.52 3.33 -3.35
CA PHE A 70 -13.68 4.51 -3.52
C PHE A 70 -13.89 5.56 -2.44
N ILE A 71 -15.12 5.76 -1.92
CA ILE A 71 -15.35 6.64 -0.76
C ILE A 71 -14.49 6.20 0.43
N ILE A 72 -14.46 4.91 0.74
CA ILE A 72 -13.67 4.38 1.86
C ILE A 72 -12.17 4.54 1.59
N ILE A 73 -11.71 4.18 0.39
CA ILE A 73 -10.29 4.26 0.01
C ILE A 73 -9.80 5.71 0.06
N TRP A 74 -10.51 6.65 -0.57
CA TRP A 74 -10.14 8.07 -0.58
C TRP A 74 -10.16 8.66 0.84
N SER A 75 -11.13 8.29 1.68
CA SER A 75 -11.16 8.72 3.08
C SER A 75 -9.92 8.25 3.86
N MET A 76 -9.50 7.02 3.65
CA MET A 76 -8.30 6.47 4.29
C MET A 76 -7.01 7.09 3.75
N ILE A 77 -6.94 7.38 2.45
CA ILE A 77 -5.83 8.12 1.84
C ILE A 77 -5.73 9.52 2.46
N LEU A 78 -6.83 10.25 2.59
CA LEU A 78 -6.84 11.56 3.23
C LEU A 78 -6.39 11.48 4.70
N LEU A 79 -6.86 10.47 5.44
CA LEU A 79 -6.45 10.25 6.83
C LEU A 79 -4.93 10.03 6.95
N ILE A 80 -4.34 9.14 6.14
CA ILE A 80 -2.91 8.86 6.23
C ILE A 80 -2.08 10.06 5.79
N LEU A 81 -2.51 10.81 4.76
CA LEU A 81 -1.84 12.04 4.33
C LEU A 81 -1.83 13.08 5.44
N TYR A 82 -2.97 13.28 6.11
CA TYR A 82 -3.06 14.18 7.26
C TYR A 82 -2.10 13.78 8.38
N ARG A 83 -2.04 12.47 8.73
CA ARG A 83 -1.08 11.98 9.74
C ARG A 83 0.38 12.13 9.29
N ALA A 84 0.66 11.90 8.01
CA ALA A 84 1.99 11.96 7.41
C ALA A 84 2.57 13.39 7.40
N ILE A 85 1.75 14.40 7.14
CA ILE A 85 2.17 15.82 7.16
C ILE A 85 2.67 16.21 8.56
N HIS A 86 2.03 15.73 9.61
CA HIS A 86 2.41 16.00 11.00
C HIS A 86 3.52 15.08 11.54
N LYS A 87 3.77 13.94 10.89
CA LYS A 87 4.78 12.97 11.31
C LYS A 87 5.50 12.36 10.09
N PRO A 88 6.65 12.91 9.67
CA PRO A 88 7.36 12.47 8.47
C PRO A 88 7.77 10.98 8.47
N SER A 89 7.93 10.36 9.65
CA SER A 89 8.22 8.92 9.74
C SER A 89 7.09 8.06 9.18
N ILE A 90 5.82 8.49 9.31
CA ILE A 90 4.67 7.82 8.71
C ILE A 90 4.78 7.90 7.18
N PHE A 91 5.05 9.10 6.64
CA PHE A 91 5.24 9.30 5.21
C PHE A 91 6.34 8.39 4.65
N ILE A 92 7.53 8.44 5.26
CA ILE A 92 8.69 7.67 4.80
C ILE A 92 8.40 6.16 4.85
N THR A 93 7.86 5.67 5.97
CA THR A 93 7.55 4.25 6.14
C THR A 93 6.49 3.80 5.13
N TYR A 94 5.44 4.60 4.94
CA TYR A 94 4.38 4.32 3.98
C TYR A 94 4.92 4.25 2.55
N CYS A 95 5.61 5.28 2.06
CA CYS A 95 6.10 5.32 0.68
C CYS A 95 7.13 4.22 0.36
N LEU A 96 8.06 3.97 1.27
CA LEU A 96 9.07 2.91 1.05
C LEU A 96 8.46 1.51 1.14
N THR A 97 7.52 1.28 2.06
CA THR A 97 6.80 0.00 2.11
C THR A 97 5.91 -0.17 0.88
N LEU A 98 5.25 0.90 0.42
CA LEU A 98 4.44 0.88 -0.80
C LEU A 98 5.28 0.53 -2.02
N ALA A 99 6.50 1.07 -2.14
CA ALA A 99 7.43 0.67 -3.19
C ALA A 99 7.74 -0.84 -3.14
N MET A 100 8.01 -1.39 -1.96
CA MET A 100 8.24 -2.84 -1.78
C MET A 100 7.00 -3.67 -2.14
N VAL A 101 5.81 -3.20 -1.74
CA VAL A 101 4.53 -3.83 -2.09
C VAL A 101 4.32 -3.80 -3.60
N THR A 102 4.59 -2.68 -4.27
CA THR A 102 4.48 -2.55 -5.73
C THR A 102 5.41 -3.52 -6.44
N VAL A 103 6.66 -3.66 -6.00
CA VAL A 103 7.59 -4.66 -6.56
C VAL A 103 7.05 -6.08 -6.36
N ALA A 104 6.60 -6.41 -5.15
CA ALA A 104 6.03 -7.73 -4.88
C ALA A 104 4.80 -8.02 -5.74
N ARG A 105 3.92 -7.02 -5.95
CA ARG A 105 2.77 -7.13 -6.86
C ARG A 105 3.21 -7.39 -8.29
N VAL A 106 4.15 -6.62 -8.81
CA VAL A 106 4.67 -6.82 -10.18
C VAL A 106 5.22 -8.24 -10.35
N LEU A 107 5.97 -8.75 -9.37
CA LEU A 107 6.47 -10.13 -9.38
C LEU A 107 5.34 -11.16 -9.32
N CYS A 108 4.42 -11.05 -8.37
CA CYS A 108 3.30 -11.99 -8.21
C CYS A 108 2.39 -12.02 -9.43
N ILE A 109 1.98 -10.84 -9.93
CA ILE A 109 1.16 -10.70 -11.13
C ILE A 109 1.89 -11.35 -12.31
N SER A 110 3.19 -11.10 -12.48
CA SER A 110 3.97 -11.67 -13.59
C SER A 110 4.05 -13.20 -13.52
N MET A 111 4.24 -13.76 -12.32
CA MET A 111 4.38 -15.21 -12.11
C MET A 111 3.05 -15.97 -12.13
N VAL A 112 1.94 -15.31 -11.78
CA VAL A 112 0.62 -15.92 -11.67
C VAL A 112 -0.34 -15.25 -12.66
N PRO A 113 -0.33 -15.66 -13.94
CA PRO A 113 -1.24 -15.11 -14.94
C PRO A 113 -2.67 -15.59 -14.72
N LEU A 114 -3.46 -14.77 -14.04
CA LEU A 114 -4.89 -15.01 -13.86
C LEU A 114 -5.71 -14.22 -14.87
N SER A 115 -6.78 -14.86 -15.33
CA SER A 115 -7.88 -14.20 -16.03
C SER A 115 -8.91 -13.70 -15.00
N PRO A 116 -9.67 -12.65 -15.32
CA PRO A 116 -10.65 -12.07 -14.41
C PRO A 116 -11.69 -13.10 -13.94
N PRO A 117 -12.21 -12.97 -12.70
CA PRO A 117 -13.31 -13.79 -12.23
C PRO A 117 -14.54 -13.69 -13.15
N VAL A 118 -15.32 -14.76 -13.20
CA VAL A 118 -16.61 -14.75 -13.90
C VAL A 118 -17.54 -13.73 -13.23
N GLY A 119 -18.17 -12.86 -14.02
CA GLY A 119 -19.05 -11.82 -13.50
C GLY A 119 -18.32 -10.58 -12.97
N LEU A 120 -17.04 -10.39 -13.32
CA LEU A 120 -16.29 -9.17 -12.99
C LEU A 120 -17.06 -7.92 -13.43
N ILE A 121 -17.24 -7.00 -12.49
CA ILE A 121 -17.74 -5.66 -12.73
C ILE A 121 -16.54 -4.71 -12.63
N PRO A 122 -16.14 -4.01 -13.71
CA PRO A 122 -15.02 -3.08 -13.67
C PRO A 122 -15.19 -2.00 -12.59
N LEU A 123 -14.10 -1.70 -11.88
CA LEU A 123 -14.09 -0.60 -10.92
C LEU A 123 -14.11 0.73 -11.65
N SER A 124 -15.14 1.55 -11.39
CA SER A 124 -15.21 2.92 -11.88
C SER A 124 -14.96 3.88 -10.72
N ASP A 125 -13.80 4.55 -10.74
CA ASP A 125 -13.47 5.61 -9.78
C ASP A 125 -14.13 6.93 -10.21
N PRO A 126 -15.10 7.47 -9.46
CA PRO A 126 -15.78 8.71 -9.81
C PRO A 126 -14.83 9.92 -9.92
N LEU A 127 -13.73 9.92 -9.15
CA LEU A 127 -12.75 10.99 -9.21
C LEU A 127 -11.87 10.85 -10.45
N SER A 128 -11.23 9.70 -10.65
CA SER A 128 -10.33 9.52 -11.81
C SER A 128 -11.08 9.51 -13.15
N GLY A 129 -12.29 8.95 -13.21
CA GLY A 129 -13.10 8.91 -14.43
C GLY A 129 -13.46 10.30 -14.96
N ALA A 130 -13.62 11.29 -14.07
CA ALA A 130 -13.86 12.68 -14.45
C ALA A 130 -12.65 13.38 -15.10
N PHE A 131 -11.42 12.88 -14.88
CA PHE A 131 -10.18 13.52 -15.34
C PHE A 131 -9.45 12.74 -16.44
N TYR A 132 -9.54 11.39 -16.45
CA TYR A 132 -8.66 10.54 -17.26
C TYR A 132 -9.37 9.44 -18.08
N GLY A 133 -10.70 9.33 -18.01
CA GLY A 133 -11.50 8.30 -18.71
C GLY A 133 -11.51 6.93 -18.02
N GLU A 134 -12.35 6.00 -18.52
CA GLU A 134 -12.65 4.69 -17.88
C GLU A 134 -11.73 3.54 -18.34
N ALA A 135 -10.42 3.74 -18.36
CA ALA A 135 -9.50 2.63 -18.62
C ALA A 135 -9.44 1.70 -17.39
N SER A 136 -10.16 0.58 -17.44
CA SER A 136 -10.20 -0.41 -16.35
C SER A 136 -9.18 -1.53 -16.57
N VAL A 137 -8.27 -1.68 -15.61
CA VAL A 137 -7.35 -2.83 -15.54
C VAL A 137 -8.10 -4.01 -14.93
N THR A 138 -8.06 -5.18 -15.58
CA THR A 138 -8.82 -6.38 -15.20
C THR A 138 -7.95 -7.57 -14.84
N LYS A 139 -6.66 -7.55 -15.25
CA LYS A 139 -5.70 -8.64 -15.04
C LYS A 139 -4.62 -8.32 -14.01
N ASP A 140 -4.77 -7.29 -13.19
CA ASP A 140 -3.90 -6.94 -12.05
C ASP A 140 -4.16 -7.82 -10.80
N LEU A 141 -4.41 -9.10 -11.06
CA LEU A 141 -4.84 -10.11 -10.11
C LEU A 141 -3.63 -10.77 -9.43
N PHE A 142 -3.82 -11.11 -8.16
CA PHE A 142 -2.87 -11.73 -7.25
C PHE A 142 -1.65 -10.89 -6.81
N PHE A 143 -1.60 -10.38 -5.57
CA PHE A 143 -2.70 -10.24 -4.58
C PHE A 143 -3.56 -8.99 -4.88
N SER A 144 -4.45 -8.52 -3.99
CA SER A 144 -5.24 -7.31 -4.22
C SER A 144 -4.50 -6.01 -3.87
N GLY A 145 -4.47 -5.04 -4.79
CA GLY A 145 -3.80 -3.75 -4.58
C GLY A 145 -4.57 -2.82 -3.64
N HIS A 146 -5.89 -2.82 -3.75
CA HIS A 146 -6.80 -2.04 -2.89
C HIS A 146 -6.72 -2.52 -1.44
N THR A 147 -6.84 -3.83 -1.19
CA THR A 147 -6.67 -4.39 0.16
C THR A 147 -5.27 -4.14 0.70
N ALA A 148 -4.24 -4.26 -0.14
CA ALA A 148 -2.86 -3.99 0.26
C ALA A 148 -2.63 -2.55 0.70
N THR A 149 -3.22 -1.60 -0.03
CA THR A 149 -3.14 -0.17 0.29
C THR A 149 -3.77 0.13 1.64
N LEU A 150 -4.99 -0.36 1.89
CA LEU A 150 -5.69 -0.15 3.16
C LEU A 150 -4.99 -0.84 4.33
N MET A 151 -4.47 -2.06 4.12
CA MET A 151 -3.67 -2.74 5.12
C MET A 151 -2.40 -1.93 5.48
N LEU A 152 -1.72 -1.40 4.47
CA LEU A 152 -0.51 -0.59 4.70
C LEU A 152 -0.85 0.70 5.46
N ILE A 153 -1.96 1.36 5.11
CA ILE A 153 -2.47 2.51 5.86
C ILE A 153 -2.70 2.12 7.32
N PHE A 154 -3.45 1.05 7.57
CA PHE A 154 -3.71 0.54 8.91
C PHE A 154 -2.42 0.32 9.72
N LEU A 155 -1.39 -0.30 9.13
CA LEU A 155 -0.11 -0.57 9.79
C LEU A 155 0.69 0.70 10.09
N CYS A 156 0.55 1.74 9.26
CA CYS A 156 1.22 3.03 9.45
C CYS A 156 0.49 3.96 10.44
N LEU A 157 -0.77 3.69 10.77
CA LEU A 157 -1.52 4.48 11.75
C LEU A 157 -1.10 4.13 13.18
N GLU A 158 -0.91 5.17 14.00
CA GLU A 158 -0.39 5.04 15.37
C GLU A 158 -1.47 5.18 16.44
N LYS A 159 -2.48 6.03 16.21
CA LYS A 159 -3.56 6.26 17.17
C LYS A 159 -4.52 5.07 17.20
N PRO A 160 -4.96 4.61 18.38
CA PRO A 160 -5.80 3.40 18.48
C PRO A 160 -7.11 3.53 17.70
N VAL A 161 -7.76 4.70 17.75
CA VAL A 161 -8.99 4.96 17.00
C VAL A 161 -8.75 4.88 15.48
N ASP A 162 -7.70 5.53 14.98
CA ASP A 162 -7.35 5.47 13.55
C ASP A 162 -7.06 4.03 13.11
N LYS A 163 -6.40 3.23 13.96
CA LYS A 163 -6.12 1.81 13.68
C LYS A 163 -7.40 0.98 13.59
N ILE A 164 -8.35 1.20 14.49
CA ILE A 164 -9.66 0.52 14.44
C ILE A 164 -10.36 0.89 13.13
N ILE A 165 -10.41 2.19 12.79
CA ILE A 165 -11.01 2.66 11.53
C ILE A 165 -10.31 2.02 10.33
N GLY A 166 -8.98 2.01 10.30
CA GLY A 166 -8.21 1.43 9.19
C GLY A 166 -8.40 -0.09 9.05
N LEU A 167 -8.51 -0.82 10.15
CA LEU A 167 -8.78 -2.25 10.13
C LEU A 167 -10.18 -2.55 9.59
N LEU A 168 -11.20 -1.84 10.11
CA LEU A 168 -12.58 -1.97 9.64
C LEU A 168 -12.73 -1.59 8.17
N ALA A 169 -12.04 -0.53 7.72
CA ALA A 169 -11.99 -0.13 6.32
C ALA A 169 -11.36 -1.23 5.45
N THR A 170 -10.26 -1.83 5.90
CA THR A 170 -9.56 -2.91 5.18
C THR A 170 -10.46 -4.13 5.03
N ILE A 171 -11.13 -4.57 6.11
CA ILE A 171 -12.05 -5.73 6.09
C ILE A 171 -13.25 -5.44 5.19
N THR A 172 -13.86 -4.26 5.36
CA THR A 172 -15.03 -3.84 4.57
C THR A 172 -14.70 -3.81 3.08
N VAL A 173 -13.61 -3.16 2.69
CA VAL A 173 -13.23 -3.08 1.27
C VAL A 173 -12.80 -4.45 0.73
N ALA A 174 -12.09 -5.27 1.49
CA ALA A 174 -11.77 -6.64 1.07
C ALA A 174 -13.04 -7.44 0.72
N TYR A 175 -14.08 -7.33 1.55
CA TYR A 175 -15.38 -7.94 1.26
C TYR A 175 -16.08 -7.31 0.03
N LEU A 176 -16.13 -5.97 -0.05
CA LEU A 176 -16.76 -5.28 -1.18
C LEU A 176 -16.09 -5.58 -2.52
N LEU A 177 -14.78 -5.83 -2.55
CA LEU A 177 -14.06 -6.26 -3.76
C LEU A 177 -14.53 -7.64 -4.24
N LEU A 178 -14.89 -8.54 -3.32
CA LEU A 178 -15.50 -9.83 -3.67
C LEU A 178 -16.93 -9.63 -4.17
N VAL A 179 -17.73 -8.78 -3.53
CA VAL A 179 -19.06 -8.40 -4.05
C VAL A 179 -18.97 -7.82 -5.46
N GLN A 180 -17.96 -7.02 -5.75
CA GLN A 180 -17.70 -6.46 -7.08
C GLN A 180 -17.14 -7.48 -8.09
N HIS A 181 -16.72 -8.66 -7.63
CA HIS A 181 -16.05 -9.68 -8.45
C HIS A 181 -14.78 -9.19 -9.17
N ILE A 182 -14.14 -8.14 -8.65
CA ILE A 182 -12.92 -7.58 -9.24
C ILE A 182 -11.67 -8.39 -8.87
N HIS A 183 -11.73 -9.14 -7.77
CA HIS A 183 -10.62 -9.95 -7.28
C HIS A 183 -11.11 -11.32 -6.81
N TYR A 184 -10.21 -12.31 -6.87
CA TYR A 184 -10.44 -13.60 -6.22
C TYR A 184 -10.26 -13.50 -4.69
N THR A 185 -10.85 -14.44 -3.96
CA THR A 185 -10.70 -14.57 -2.50
C THR A 185 -9.23 -14.70 -2.10
N ILE A 186 -8.43 -15.43 -2.90
CA ILE A 186 -6.99 -15.57 -2.66
C ILE A 186 -6.26 -14.22 -2.75
N ASP A 187 -6.72 -13.30 -3.60
CA ASP A 187 -6.09 -11.99 -3.77
C ASP A 187 -6.27 -11.13 -2.52
N VAL A 188 -7.49 -11.10 -1.97
CA VAL A 188 -7.85 -10.27 -0.81
C VAL A 188 -7.32 -10.86 0.50
N VAL A 189 -7.22 -12.18 0.63
CA VAL A 189 -6.68 -12.85 1.83
C VAL A 189 -5.16 -12.81 1.87
N THR A 190 -4.48 -12.94 0.72
CA THR A 190 -3.02 -12.92 0.66
C THR A 190 -2.46 -11.52 0.92
N ALA A 191 -3.18 -10.48 0.50
CA ALA A 191 -2.71 -9.09 0.60
C ALA A 191 -2.30 -8.67 2.03
N PRO A 192 -3.12 -8.87 3.09
CA PRO A 192 -2.73 -8.51 4.44
C PRO A 192 -1.44 -9.17 4.93
N VAL A 193 -1.25 -10.46 4.59
CA VAL A 193 -0.08 -11.24 5.02
C VAL A 193 1.20 -10.70 4.38
N VAL A 194 1.19 -10.52 3.06
CA VAL A 194 2.36 -10.02 2.32
C VAL A 194 2.70 -8.60 2.76
N VAL A 195 1.69 -7.72 2.87
CA VAL A 195 1.90 -6.34 3.31
C VAL A 195 2.46 -6.28 4.72
N TYR A 196 1.98 -7.12 5.65
CA TYR A 196 2.53 -7.19 7.00
C TYR A 196 4.02 -7.57 6.99
N ILE A 197 4.40 -8.59 6.23
CA ILE A 197 5.80 -9.03 6.11
C ILE A 197 6.67 -7.90 5.56
N LEU A 198 6.25 -7.27 4.46
CA LEU A 198 7.01 -6.18 3.82
C LEU A 198 7.09 -4.93 4.70
N TYR A 199 6.02 -4.62 5.44
CA TYR A 199 6.04 -3.55 6.44
C TYR A 199 7.04 -3.84 7.55
N ARG A 200 7.03 -5.05 8.12
CA ARG A 200 7.99 -5.45 9.18
C ARG A 200 9.42 -5.43 8.68
N PHE A 201 9.66 -5.89 7.45
CA PHE A 201 10.96 -5.82 6.78
C PHE A 201 11.40 -4.36 6.66
N THR A 202 10.57 -3.50 6.05
CA THR A 202 10.89 -2.08 5.85
C THR A 202 11.16 -1.39 7.19
N PHE A 203 10.29 -1.60 8.18
CA PHE A 203 10.44 -1.03 9.53
C PHE A 203 11.75 -1.47 10.19
N TYR A 204 12.14 -2.74 10.07
CA TYR A 204 13.42 -3.25 10.58
C TYR A 204 14.61 -2.49 9.98
N PHE A 205 14.65 -2.28 8.66
CA PHE A 205 15.73 -1.56 8.00
C PHE A 205 15.73 -0.06 8.34
N LEU A 206 14.56 0.56 8.45
CA LEU A 206 14.44 1.99 8.76
C LEU A 206 14.86 2.32 10.20
N TYR A 207 14.52 1.45 11.18
CA TYR A 207 14.62 1.79 12.60
C TYR A 207 15.60 0.92 13.40
N LYS A 208 15.81 -0.36 13.05
CA LYS A 208 16.64 -1.29 13.85
C LYS A 208 18.11 -1.36 13.41
N TYR A 209 18.41 -1.24 12.10
CA TYR A 209 19.79 -1.07 11.63
C TYR A 209 20.51 0.13 12.29
N LYS A 210 19.72 1.14 12.71
CA LYS A 210 20.20 2.36 13.34
C LYS A 210 20.59 2.22 14.82
N GLN A 211 20.01 1.27 15.56
CA GLN A 211 20.40 1.02 16.95
C GLN A 211 21.71 0.22 17.03
N SER A 212 21.93 -0.72 16.11
CA SER A 212 23.16 -1.52 16.03
C SER A 212 24.42 -0.70 15.70
N LYS A 213 24.30 0.52 15.16
CA LYS A 213 25.43 1.43 14.90
C LYS A 213 25.61 2.53 15.96
N LYS A 214 24.74 2.58 16.98
CA LYS A 214 24.82 3.56 18.09
C LYS A 214 25.43 2.98 19.37
N GLU A 215 25.78 1.70 19.42
CA GLU A 215 26.72 1.17 20.41
C GLU A 215 28.05 0.89 19.71
N PRO A 216 29.07 1.68 20.05
CA PRO A 216 30.17 1.09 20.78
C PRO A 216 30.53 1.99 21.96
N VAL A 217 30.17 1.57 23.18
CA VAL A 217 30.86 2.05 24.38
C VAL A 217 31.64 0.86 24.93
N ARG A 218 32.86 0.79 24.42
CA ARG A 218 34.09 0.28 25.04
C ARG A 218 33.91 -0.13 26.52
N ALA A 219 33.74 -1.43 26.76
CA ALA A 219 34.27 -2.01 27.99
C ALA A 219 35.80 -1.85 27.92
N TYR A 220 36.44 -1.51 29.04
CA TYR A 220 37.86 -1.14 29.19
C TYR A 220 38.22 0.35 29.08
N ASP A 221 37.34 1.25 29.52
CA ASP A 221 37.76 2.54 30.11
C ASP A 221 37.07 2.72 31.48
N ILE A 222 37.36 1.82 32.42
CA ILE A 222 37.23 2.06 33.87
C ILE A 222 38.46 1.42 34.52
N VAL A 223 39.52 2.23 34.60
CA VAL A 223 40.56 2.29 35.65
C VAL A 223 40.67 1.08 36.59
N GLU A 224 41.69 0.26 36.37
CA GLU A 224 42.86 0.09 37.28
C GLU A 224 44.07 -0.39 36.48
#